data_AF-A0A673HW62-F1
#
_entry.id   AF-A0A673HW62-F1
#
_cell.length_a   1.000
_cell.length_b   1.000
_cell.length_c   1.000
_cell.angle_alpha   90.00
_cell.angle_beta   90.00
_cell.angle_gamma   90.00
#
_symmetry.space_group_name_H-M   'P 1'
#
loop_
_entity.id
_entity.type
_entity.pdbx_description
1 polymer ?
#
loop_
_entity_poly.entity_id
_entity_poly.type
_entity_poly.pdbx_seq_one_letter_code
_entity_poly.pdbx_strand_id
1 'polypeptide(L)'
;MLEEVKTSYRSREEQLTKAVRTYRKRIQGLSNTYQQLLIAYRLQREQILALPEHSLEAGPPEAHFSPTGTELRGETERELHRLREDKARLESQLKLAREQVCVVGLTQDSWNDVQKQIREITNSTQEAQERERAQLITRATVAEEQVSELKEYVDNHLGRYKLEITRLRRLLGSQEGRSNSCIFTHV
;
A
#
# COMPACT_ATOMS: atom_id res chain seq x y z
N MET A 1 -60.42 47.45 -26.67
CA MET A 1 -60.92 46.24 -27.37
C MET A 1 -59.81 45.38 -27.98
N LEU A 2 -59.13 45.75 -29.07
CA LEU A 2 -58.12 44.87 -29.68
C LEU A 2 -56.92 44.55 -28.78
N GLU A 3 -56.44 45.52 -28.02
CA GLU A 3 -55.33 45.30 -27.07
C GLU A 3 -55.74 44.43 -25.88
N GLU A 4 -56.97 44.59 -25.37
CA GLU A 4 -57.50 43.74 -24.29
C GLU A 4 -57.64 42.27 -24.75
N VAL A 5 -58.05 42.06 -26.00
CA VAL A 5 -58.11 40.72 -26.61
C VAL A 5 -56.71 40.11 -26.69
N LYS A 6 -55.71 40.85 -27.18
CA LYS A 6 -54.31 40.37 -27.22
C LYS A 6 -53.77 40.03 -25.83
N THR A 7 -54.04 40.87 -24.82
CA THR A 7 -53.61 40.58 -23.44
C THR A 7 -54.29 39.35 -22.85
N SER A 8 -55.57 39.13 -23.18
CA SER A 8 -56.30 37.91 -22.78
C SER A 8 -55.69 36.65 -23.41
N TYR A 9 -55.37 36.68 -24.70
CA TYR A 9 -54.69 35.56 -25.37
C TYR A 9 -53.32 35.27 -24.76
N ARG A 10 -52.49 36.30 -24.52
CA ARG A 10 -51.19 36.13 -23.86
C ARG A 10 -51.33 35.53 -22.46
N SER A 11 -52.27 36.03 -21.65
CA SER A 11 -52.54 35.48 -20.32
C SER A 11 -52.98 34.02 -20.40
N ARG A 12 -53.78 33.63 -21.41
CA ARG A 12 -54.23 32.25 -21.60
C ARG A 12 -53.08 31.36 -22.07
N GLU A 13 -52.21 31.82 -22.96
CA GLU A 13 -51.02 31.08 -23.40
C GLU A 13 -50.04 30.82 -22.25
N GLU A 14 -49.82 31.82 -21.39
CA GLU A 14 -48.98 31.68 -20.21
C GLU A 14 -49.58 30.68 -19.21
N GLN A 15 -50.89 30.73 -18.98
CA GLN A 15 -51.60 29.75 -18.15
C GLN A 15 -51.46 28.33 -18.70
N LEU A 16 -51.66 28.14 -20.01
CA LEU A 16 -51.50 26.84 -20.67
C LEU A 16 -50.06 26.33 -20.56
N THR A 17 -49.07 27.19 -20.81
CA THR A 17 -47.65 26.82 -20.71
C THR A 17 -47.29 26.42 -19.27
N LYS A 18 -47.79 27.16 -18.27
CA LYS A 18 -47.61 26.83 -16.85
C LYS A 18 -48.26 25.50 -16.51
N ALA A 19 -49.49 25.27 -16.97
CA ALA A 19 -50.22 24.01 -16.77
C ALA A 19 -49.44 22.82 -17.38
N VAL A 20 -49.00 22.91 -18.64
CA VAL A 20 -48.19 21.88 -19.30
C VAL A 20 -46.92 21.56 -18.51
N ARG A 21 -46.18 22.57 -18.06
CA ARG A 21 -44.97 22.37 -17.23
C ARG A 21 -45.30 21.65 -15.92
N THR A 22 -46.39 22.02 -15.24
CA THR A 22 -46.79 21.36 -14.00
C THR A 22 -47.23 19.91 -14.22
N TYR A 23 -47.97 19.62 -15.30
CA TYR A 23 -48.35 18.26 -15.65
C TYR A 23 -47.14 17.42 -16.01
N ARG A 24 -46.19 17.93 -16.79
CA ARG A 24 -44.94 17.22 -17.11
C ARG A 24 -44.17 16.86 -15.86
N LYS A 25 -44.00 17.80 -14.92
CA LYS A 25 -43.34 17.54 -13.64
C LYS A 25 -44.08 16.48 -12.81
N ARG A 26 -45.41 16.55 -12.77
CA ARG A 26 -46.24 15.57 -12.06
C ARG A 26 -46.15 14.17 -12.68
N ILE A 27 -46.19 14.09 -14.01
CA ILE A 27 -46.06 12.84 -14.78
C ILE A 27 -44.68 12.22 -14.54
N GLN A 28 -43.61 13.01 -14.55
CA GLN A 28 -42.26 12.53 -14.23
C GLN A 28 -42.16 12.01 -12.79
N GLY A 29 -42.70 12.76 -11.82
CA GLY A 29 -42.74 12.33 -10.42
C GLY A 29 -43.51 11.01 -10.25
N LEU A 30 -44.68 10.89 -10.88
CA LEU A 30 -45.48 9.66 -10.87
C LEU A 30 -44.73 8.49 -11.51
N SER A 31 -44.06 8.73 -12.65
CA SER A 31 -43.26 7.73 -13.34
C SER A 31 -42.11 7.21 -12.47
N ASN A 32 -41.41 8.10 -11.77
CA ASN A 32 -40.33 7.72 -10.85
C ASN A 32 -40.86 6.86 -9.69
N THR A 33 -41.97 7.28 -9.05
CA THR A 33 -42.58 6.50 -7.98
C THR A 33 -43.08 5.14 -8.45
N TYR A 34 -43.62 5.08 -9.68
CA TYR A 34 -44.07 3.84 -10.30
C TYR A 34 -42.89 2.90 -10.57
N GLN A 35 -41.77 3.40 -11.10
CA GLN A 35 -40.56 2.60 -11.31
C GLN A 35 -39.98 2.08 -10.00
N GLN A 36 -39.92 2.91 -8.96
CA GLN A 36 -39.47 2.48 -7.63
C GLN A 36 -40.36 1.38 -7.05
N LEU A 37 -41.67 1.52 -7.20
CA LEU A 37 -42.62 0.51 -6.75
C LEU A 37 -42.47 -0.81 -7.54
N LEU A 38 -42.28 -0.74 -8.86
CA LEU A 38 -41.99 -1.93 -9.66
C LEU A 38 -40.71 -2.65 -9.22
N ILE A 39 -39.65 -1.90 -8.90
CA ILE A 39 -38.39 -2.46 -8.40
C ILE A 39 -38.61 -3.14 -7.04
N ALA A 40 -39.34 -2.50 -6.13
CA ALA A 40 -39.66 -3.10 -4.84
C ALA A 40 -40.52 -4.37 -5.01
N TYR A 41 -41.52 -4.32 -5.89
CA TYR A 41 -42.37 -5.47 -6.20
C TYR A 41 -41.57 -6.63 -6.81
N ARG A 42 -40.67 -6.35 -7.76
CA ARG A 42 -39.71 -7.33 -8.33
C ARG A 42 -38.94 -8.06 -7.26
N LEU A 43 -38.28 -7.29 -6.40
CA LEU A 43 -37.43 -7.84 -5.34
C LEU A 43 -38.25 -8.69 -4.36
N GLN A 44 -39.42 -8.19 -3.94
CA GLN A 44 -40.32 -8.93 -3.07
C GLN A 44 -40.79 -10.24 -3.72
N ARG A 45 -41.13 -10.19 -5.01
CA ARG A 45 -41.58 -11.36 -5.76
C ARG A 45 -40.48 -12.41 -5.88
N GLU A 46 -39.25 -12.00 -6.18
CA GLU A 46 -38.08 -12.89 -6.21
C GLU A 46 -37.83 -13.53 -4.84
N GLN A 47 -37.95 -12.77 -3.75
CA GLN A 47 -37.81 -13.30 -2.39
C GLN A 47 -38.89 -14.34 -2.05
N ILE A 48 -40.14 -14.10 -2.43
CA ILE A 48 -41.25 -15.06 -2.22
C ILE A 48 -41.01 -16.33 -3.04
N LEU A 49 -40.56 -16.20 -4.31
CA LEU A 49 -40.27 -17.35 -5.16
C LEU A 49 -39.04 -18.15 -4.70
N ALA A 50 -38.10 -17.52 -4.00
CA ALA A 50 -36.93 -18.18 -3.43
C ALA A 50 -37.24 -18.98 -2.15
N LEU A 51 -38.41 -18.79 -1.52
CA LEU A 51 -38.82 -19.53 -0.33
C LEU A 51 -39.32 -20.95 -0.72
N PRO A 52 -38.83 -22.01 -0.05
CA PRO A 52 -39.18 -23.40 -0.37
C PRO A 52 -40.62 -23.78 0.03
N GLU A 53 -41.22 -23.05 0.97
CA GLU A 53 -42.63 -23.23 1.33
C GLU A 53 -43.49 -22.25 0.54
N HIS A 54 -44.24 -22.75 -0.44
CA HIS A 54 -45.13 -21.98 -1.32
C HIS A 54 -46.40 -21.45 -0.61
N SER A 55 -46.26 -20.95 0.62
CA SER A 55 -47.38 -20.46 1.45
C SER A 55 -47.94 -19.11 0.99
N LEU A 56 -47.20 -18.37 0.16
CA LEU A 56 -47.57 -17.05 -0.36
C LEU A 56 -47.51 -17.02 -1.88
N GLU A 57 -48.59 -16.53 -2.52
CA GLU A 57 -48.64 -16.33 -3.96
C GLU A 57 -47.85 -15.07 -4.35
N ALA A 58 -46.88 -15.21 -5.26
CA ALA A 58 -45.97 -14.13 -5.65
C ALA A 58 -46.66 -13.03 -6.52
N GLY A 59 -47.90 -13.26 -6.96
CA GLY A 59 -48.69 -12.33 -7.77
C GLY A 59 -48.28 -12.26 -9.25
N PRO A 60 -49.00 -11.44 -10.05
CA PRO A 60 -48.84 -11.36 -11.49
C PRO A 60 -47.48 -10.75 -11.90
N PRO A 61 -46.89 -11.16 -13.04
CA PRO A 61 -45.65 -10.58 -13.53
C PRO A 61 -45.72 -9.06 -13.70
N GLU A 62 -44.61 -8.38 -13.43
CA GLU A 62 -44.45 -6.93 -13.60
C GLU A 62 -44.85 -6.37 -14.98
N ALA A 63 -44.77 -7.20 -16.02
CA ALA A 63 -45.12 -6.85 -17.39
C ALA A 63 -46.59 -6.43 -17.51
N HIS A 64 -47.46 -6.93 -16.62
CA HIS A 64 -48.88 -6.57 -16.56
C HIS A 64 -49.11 -5.14 -16.07
N PHE A 65 -48.14 -4.51 -15.42
CA PHE A 65 -48.27 -3.16 -14.91
C PHE A 65 -47.76 -2.10 -15.87
N SER A 66 -47.09 -2.45 -16.98
CA SER A 66 -46.38 -1.52 -17.86
C SER A 66 -47.25 -0.30 -18.24
N PRO A 67 -46.78 0.95 -18.03
CA PRO A 67 -47.55 2.12 -18.39
C PRO A 67 -47.66 2.18 -19.92
N THR A 68 -48.86 2.39 -20.44
CA THR A 68 -49.15 2.51 -21.88
C THR A 68 -48.59 3.80 -22.51
N GLY A 69 -47.93 4.66 -21.72
CA GLY A 69 -47.39 5.94 -22.17
C GLY A 69 -46.12 5.80 -22.99
N THR A 70 -46.25 5.77 -24.32
CA THR A 70 -45.17 5.68 -25.30
C THR A 70 -44.09 6.75 -25.13
N GLU A 71 -44.46 7.94 -24.65
CA GLU A 71 -43.55 9.09 -24.52
C GLU A 71 -42.48 8.92 -23.43
N LEU A 72 -42.87 8.42 -22.25
CA LEU A 72 -41.97 8.19 -21.11
C LEU A 72 -41.07 6.98 -21.34
N ARG A 73 -41.65 5.91 -21.90
CA ARG A 73 -40.91 4.73 -22.34
C ARG A 73 -39.81 5.12 -23.32
N GLY A 74 -40.11 6.00 -24.29
CA GLY A 74 -39.14 6.48 -25.26
C GLY A 74 -37.94 7.21 -24.67
N GLU A 75 -38.09 8.01 -23.60
CA GLU A 75 -36.95 8.67 -22.93
C GLU A 75 -36.04 7.65 -22.24
N THR A 76 -36.61 6.74 -21.46
CA THR A 76 -35.85 5.69 -20.76
C THR A 76 -35.17 4.70 -21.71
N GLU A 77 -35.82 4.32 -22.81
CA GLU A 77 -35.25 3.42 -23.82
C GLU A 77 -34.08 4.09 -24.57
N ARG A 78 -34.18 5.40 -24.85
CA ARG A 78 -33.10 6.19 -25.43
C ARG A 78 -31.88 6.27 -24.50
N GLU A 79 -32.09 6.47 -23.21
CA GLU A 79 -31.00 6.47 -22.22
C GLU A 79 -30.36 5.09 -22.08
N LEU A 80 -31.16 4.02 -22.05
CA LEU A 80 -30.64 2.65 -22.06
C LEU A 80 -29.81 2.34 -23.31
N HIS A 81 -30.21 2.85 -24.48
CA HIS A 81 -29.45 2.70 -25.71
C HIS A 81 -28.08 3.38 -25.61
N ARG A 82 -28.02 4.63 -25.13
CA ARG A 82 -26.76 5.36 -24.92
C ARG A 82 -25.83 4.62 -23.96
N LEU A 83 -26.36 4.12 -22.85
CA LEU A 83 -25.56 3.37 -21.87
C LEU A 83 -25.00 2.06 -22.45
N ARG A 84 -25.73 1.40 -23.35
CA ARG A 84 -25.22 0.20 -24.05
C ARG A 84 -24.09 0.54 -25.01
N GLU A 85 -24.20 1.65 -25.74
CA GLU A 85 -23.13 2.14 -26.62
C GLU A 85 -21.87 2.52 -25.84
N ASP A 86 -22.03 3.27 -24.74
CA ASP A 86 -20.90 3.65 -23.88
C ASP A 86 -20.24 2.43 -23.25
N LYS A 87 -21.03 1.45 -22.80
CA LYS A 87 -20.50 0.16 -22.30
C LYS A 87 -19.68 -0.55 -23.37
N ALA A 88 -20.22 -0.71 -24.58
CA ALA A 88 -19.50 -1.36 -25.68
C ALA A 88 -18.20 -0.62 -26.04
N ARG A 89 -18.23 0.72 -26.03
CA ARG A 89 -17.03 1.56 -26.25
C ARG A 89 -15.97 1.30 -25.17
N LEU A 90 -16.36 1.31 -23.90
CA LEU A 90 -15.45 1.08 -22.78
C LEU A 90 -14.87 -0.35 -22.80
N GLU A 91 -15.69 -1.35 -23.11
CA GLU A 91 -15.23 -2.74 -23.27
C GLU A 91 -14.19 -2.88 -24.39
N SER A 92 -14.39 -2.18 -25.52
CA SER A 92 -13.42 -2.12 -26.61
C SER A 92 -12.12 -1.44 -26.19
N GLN A 93 -12.18 -0.29 -25.51
CA GLN A 93 -10.99 0.41 -25.00
C GLN A 93 -10.21 -0.45 -24.01
N LEU A 94 -10.91 -1.16 -23.14
CA LEU A 94 -10.30 -2.03 -22.14
C LEU A 94 -9.60 -3.23 -22.81
N LYS A 95 -10.20 -3.79 -23.86
CA LYS A 95 -9.55 -4.85 -24.66
C LYS A 95 -8.25 -4.34 -25.30
N LEU A 96 -8.28 -3.17 -25.94
CA LEU A 96 -7.10 -2.54 -26.54
C LEU A 96 -6.01 -2.23 -25.51
N ALA A 97 -6.39 -1.71 -24.33
CA ALA A 97 -5.44 -1.44 -23.25
C ALA A 97 -4.79 -2.71 -22.72
N ARG A 98 -5.54 -3.80 -22.57
CA ARG A 98 -5.01 -5.11 -22.19
C ARG A 98 -4.04 -5.65 -23.24
N GLU A 99 -4.39 -5.52 -24.51
CA GLU A 99 -3.51 -5.90 -25.63
C GLU A 99 -2.22 -5.05 -25.62
N GLN A 100 -2.31 -3.75 -25.37
CA GLN A 100 -1.13 -2.88 -25.23
C GLN A 100 -0.24 -3.28 -24.04
N VAL A 101 -0.82 -3.61 -22.89
CA VAL A 101 -0.04 -4.08 -21.71
C VAL A 101 0.62 -5.43 -22.00
N CYS A 102 -0.05 -6.33 -22.73
CA CYS A 102 0.57 -7.56 -23.24
C CYS A 102 1.72 -7.28 -24.21
N VAL A 103 1.58 -6.27 -25.10
CA VAL A 103 2.59 -5.90 -26.10
C VAL A 103 3.80 -5.19 -25.47
N VAL A 104 3.63 -4.47 -24.36
CA VAL A 104 4.72 -3.86 -23.57
C VAL A 104 5.52 -4.91 -22.77
N GLY A 105 5.15 -6.19 -22.86
CA GLY A 105 6.04 -7.29 -22.47
C GLY A 105 6.32 -7.39 -20.98
N LEU A 106 5.53 -6.74 -20.13
CA LEU A 106 5.45 -7.10 -18.71
C LEU A 106 4.55 -8.33 -18.59
N THR A 107 4.98 -9.45 -19.18
CA THR A 107 4.38 -10.74 -18.86
C THR A 107 4.54 -10.97 -17.36
N GLN A 108 3.58 -11.65 -16.75
CA GLN A 108 3.67 -12.02 -15.33
C GLN A 108 5.01 -12.68 -15.00
N ASP A 109 5.53 -13.47 -15.95
CA ASP A 109 6.83 -14.15 -15.85
C ASP A 109 8.01 -13.16 -15.83
N SER A 110 8.03 -12.18 -16.73
CA SER A 110 9.07 -11.13 -16.73
C SER A 110 9.09 -10.31 -15.43
N TRP A 111 7.91 -10.05 -14.86
CA TRP A 111 7.78 -9.35 -13.59
C TRP A 111 8.26 -10.22 -12.42
N ASN A 112 7.93 -11.52 -12.42
CA ASN A 112 8.43 -12.48 -11.45
C ASN A 112 9.96 -12.59 -11.51
N ASP A 113 10.56 -12.54 -12.70
CA ASP A 113 12.00 -12.57 -12.91
C ASP A 113 12.68 -11.32 -12.32
N VAL A 114 12.12 -10.13 -12.56
CA VAL A 114 12.62 -8.88 -11.95
C VAL A 114 12.53 -8.96 -10.41
N GLN A 115 11.42 -9.44 -9.86
CA GLN A 115 11.28 -9.63 -8.42
C GLN A 115 12.28 -10.67 -7.85
N LYS A 116 12.59 -11.72 -8.62
CA LYS A 116 13.60 -12.71 -8.26
C LYS A 116 15.00 -12.08 -8.26
N GLN A 117 15.37 -11.34 -9.30
CA GLN A 117 16.66 -10.65 -9.38
C GLN A 117 16.87 -9.68 -8.23
N ILE A 118 15.86 -8.87 -7.88
CA ILE A 118 15.94 -7.93 -6.76
C ILE A 118 16.21 -8.68 -5.44
N ARG A 119 15.52 -9.81 -5.20
CA ARG A 119 15.76 -10.64 -4.01
C ARG A 119 17.16 -11.24 -4.01
N GLU A 120 17.62 -11.75 -5.14
CA GLU A 120 18.98 -12.32 -5.26
C GLU A 120 20.07 -11.28 -5.00
N ILE A 121 19.95 -10.08 -5.57
CA ILE A 121 20.89 -8.98 -5.34
C ILE A 121 20.87 -8.57 -3.86
N THR A 122 19.68 -8.45 -3.27
CA THR A 122 19.55 -8.08 -1.85
C THR A 122 20.19 -9.12 -0.94
N ASN A 123 19.88 -10.40 -1.15
CA ASN A 123 20.40 -11.49 -0.33
C ASN A 123 21.91 -11.64 -0.48
N SER A 124 22.43 -11.63 -1.72
CA SER A 124 23.88 -11.75 -1.96
C SER A 124 24.67 -10.59 -1.36
N THR A 125 24.14 -9.36 -1.43
CA THR A 125 24.75 -8.19 -0.80
C THR A 125 24.74 -8.32 0.72
N GLN A 126 23.62 -8.74 1.31
CA GLN A 126 23.50 -8.95 2.75
C GLN A 126 24.48 -10.01 3.26
N GLU A 127 24.57 -11.15 2.58
CA GLU A 127 25.50 -12.21 2.97
C GLU A 127 26.96 -11.75 2.90
N ALA A 128 27.33 -10.95 1.89
CA ALA A 128 28.68 -10.40 1.78
C ALA A 128 28.99 -9.49 2.98
N GLN A 129 28.07 -8.60 3.35
CA GLN A 129 28.21 -7.72 4.50
C GLN A 129 28.29 -8.49 5.83
N GLU A 130 27.50 -9.55 5.99
CA GLU A 130 27.55 -10.41 7.19
C GLU A 130 28.88 -11.17 7.31
N ARG A 131 29.43 -11.66 6.20
CA ARG A 131 30.77 -12.27 6.17
C ARG A 131 31.85 -11.27 6.55
N GLU A 132 31.83 -10.07 5.98
CA GLU A 132 32.79 -9.01 6.32
C GLU A 132 32.67 -8.61 7.80
N ARG A 133 31.45 -8.44 8.31
CA ARG A 133 31.19 -8.15 9.71
C ARG A 133 31.76 -9.23 10.62
N ALA A 134 31.53 -10.51 10.30
CA ALA A 134 32.07 -11.62 11.08
C ALA A 134 33.62 -11.63 11.08
N GLN A 135 34.24 -11.40 9.92
CA GLN A 135 35.70 -11.32 9.81
C GLN A 135 36.27 -10.15 10.62
N LEU A 136 35.64 -8.98 10.56
CA LEU A 136 36.07 -7.81 11.31
C LEU A 136 35.95 -8.04 12.82
N ILE A 137 34.87 -8.68 13.29
CA ILE A 137 34.70 -9.04 14.69
C ILE A 137 35.83 -9.96 15.14
N THR A 138 36.11 -11.05 14.41
CA THR A 138 37.20 -11.98 14.76
C THR A 138 38.56 -11.28 14.79
N ARG A 139 38.84 -10.38 13.85
CA ARG A 139 40.10 -9.63 13.84
C ARG A 139 40.19 -8.65 15.01
N ALA A 140 39.07 -8.01 15.37
CA ALA A 140 39.00 -7.11 16.51
C ALA A 140 39.24 -7.86 17.83
N THR A 141 38.61 -9.03 18.03
CA THR A 141 38.80 -9.82 19.26
C THR A 141 40.24 -10.28 19.43
N VAL A 142 40.88 -10.76 18.35
CA VAL A 142 42.31 -11.14 18.40
C VAL A 142 43.20 -9.94 18.73
N ALA A 143 42.92 -8.77 18.16
CA ALA A 143 43.68 -7.56 18.48
C ALA A 143 43.49 -7.12 19.94
N GLU A 144 42.27 -7.23 20.48
CA GLU A 144 41.98 -6.96 21.90
C GLU A 144 42.72 -7.93 22.85
N GLU A 145 42.79 -9.21 22.50
CA GLU A 145 43.58 -10.21 23.23
C GLU A 145 45.07 -9.88 23.21
N GLN A 146 45.64 -9.60 22.03
CA GLN A 146 47.06 -9.21 21.90
C GLN A 146 47.41 -7.97 22.72
N VAL A 147 46.54 -6.96 22.74
CA VAL A 147 46.74 -5.76 23.56
C VAL A 147 46.69 -6.10 25.05
N SER A 148 45.79 -7.00 25.46
CA SER A 148 45.69 -7.47 26.84
C SER A 148 46.94 -8.24 27.28
N GLU A 149 47.46 -9.13 26.43
CA GLU A 149 48.71 -9.86 26.67
C GLU A 149 49.92 -8.92 26.78
N LEU A 150 50.04 -7.94 25.88
CA LEU A 150 51.11 -6.94 25.94
C LEU A 150 51.02 -6.09 27.20
N LYS A 151 49.81 -5.70 27.60
CA LYS A 151 49.58 -4.98 28.85
C LYS A 151 50.02 -5.81 30.05
N GLU A 152 49.61 -7.08 30.13
CA GLU A 152 50.03 -7.98 31.19
C GLU A 152 51.55 -8.19 31.21
N TYR A 153 52.17 -8.32 30.04
CA TYR A 153 53.62 -8.42 29.92
C TYR A 153 54.32 -7.19 30.53
N VAL A 154 53.87 -5.99 30.16
CA VAL A 154 54.41 -4.72 30.68
C VAL A 154 54.20 -4.64 32.20
N ASP A 155 53.01 -4.93 32.69
CA ASP A 155 52.68 -4.87 34.12
C ASP A 155 53.55 -5.85 34.94
N ASN A 156 53.72 -7.08 34.45
CA ASN A 156 54.55 -8.11 35.09
C ASN A 156 56.03 -7.75 35.10
N HIS A 157 56.57 -7.22 34.00
CA HIS A 157 58.01 -7.03 33.83
C HIS A 157 58.51 -5.71 34.40
N LEU A 158 57.73 -4.62 34.32
CA LEU A 158 58.13 -3.33 34.90
C LEU A 158 58.38 -3.43 36.41
N GLY A 159 57.48 -4.10 37.14
CA GLY A 159 57.64 -4.33 38.58
C GLY A 159 58.89 -5.15 38.91
N ARG A 160 59.12 -6.24 38.16
CA ARG A 160 60.30 -7.11 38.32
C ARG A 160 61.59 -6.38 38.03
N TYR A 161 61.67 -5.64 36.92
CA TYR A 161 62.86 -4.88 36.57
C TYR A 161 63.16 -3.78 37.58
N LYS A 162 62.13 -3.07 38.08
CA LYS A 162 62.33 -2.06 39.13
C LYS A 162 62.93 -2.67 40.40
N LEU A 163 62.43 -3.83 40.84
CA LEU A 163 62.97 -4.54 42.00
C LEU A 163 64.40 -5.03 41.76
N GLU A 164 64.67 -5.64 40.60
CA GLU A 164 65.99 -6.16 40.26
C GLU A 164 67.02 -5.03 40.11
N ILE A 165 66.67 -3.90 39.47
CA ILE A 165 67.53 -2.71 39.43
C ILE A 165 67.84 -2.23 40.85
N THR A 166 66.85 -2.20 41.74
CA THR A 166 67.04 -1.80 43.15
C THR A 166 67.93 -2.78 43.91
N ARG A 167 67.83 -4.08 43.62
CA ARG A 167 68.68 -5.14 44.19
C ARG A 167 70.12 -5.03 43.69
N LEU A 168 70.32 -4.89 42.38
CA LEU A 168 71.63 -4.77 41.74
C LEU A 168 72.36 -3.50 42.23
N ARG A 169 71.66 -2.36 42.35
CA ARG A 169 72.22 -1.14 42.95
C ARG A 169 72.68 -1.35 44.39
N ARG A 170 71.93 -2.09 45.22
CA ARG A 170 72.32 -2.43 46.60
C ARG A 170 73.57 -3.33 46.66
N LEU A 171 73.66 -4.31 45.75
CA LEU A 171 74.83 -5.19 45.65
C LEU A 171 76.10 -4.41 45.27
N LEU A 172 76.00 -3.53 44.27
CA LEU A 172 77.12 -2.66 43.86
C LEU A 172 77.58 -1.73 44.98
N GLY A 173 76.66 -1.05 45.67
CA GLY A 173 77.00 -0.19 46.81
C GLY A 173 77.60 -0.96 48.01
N SER A 174 77.27 -2.24 48.18
CA SER A 174 77.89 -3.11 49.20
C SER A 174 79.26 -3.65 48.77
N GLN A 175 79.50 -3.75 47.46
CA GLN A 175 80.78 -4.20 46.90
C GLN A 175 81.83 -3.08 46.95
N GLU A 176 81.45 -1.82 46.74
CA GLU A 176 82.33 -0.67 46.96
C GLU A 176 82.75 -0.55 48.44
N GLY A 177 81.85 -0.83 49.39
CA GLY A 177 82.17 -0.89 50.82
C GLY A 177 83.14 -2.02 51.20
N ARG A 178 83.09 -3.18 50.51
CA ARG A 178 84.01 -4.30 50.75
C ARG A 178 85.34 -4.16 50.04
N SER A 179 85.37 -3.68 48.80
CA SER A 179 86.60 -3.40 48.06
C SER A 179 87.47 -2.33 48.73
N ASN A 180 86.85 -1.36 49.42
CA ASN A 180 87.56 -0.34 50.19
C ASN A 180 88.07 -0.84 51.56
N SER A 181 87.56 -1.97 52.06
CA SER A 181 88.00 -2.58 53.33
C SER A 181 89.18 -3.55 53.19
N CYS A 182 89.47 -4.05 51.98
CA CYS A 182 90.58 -5.00 51.74
C CYS A 182 91.92 -4.35 51.34
N ILE A 183 92.02 -3.02 51.25
CA ILE A 183 93.24 -2.32 50.79
C ILE A 183 94.14 -1.84 51.95
N PHE A 184 93.75 -2.00 53.21
CA PHE A 184 94.55 -1.56 54.36
C PHE A 184 94.87 -2.69 55.35
N THR A 185 95.85 -3.55 55.04
CA THR A 185 96.68 -4.24 56.06
C THR A 185 97.92 -4.87 55.42
N HIS A 186 99.05 -4.15 55.42
CA HIS A 186 100.40 -4.61 55.78
C HIS A 186 101.45 -3.59 55.31
N VAL A 187 101.82 -2.72 56.26
CA VAL A 187 103.18 -2.19 56.45
C VAL A 187 103.87 -3.15 57.40
#